data_AF-A0A8D8YYW6-F1
#
_entry.id   AF-A0A8D8YYW6-F1
#
_cell.length_a   1.000
_cell.length_b   1.000
_cell.length_c   1.000
_cell.angle_alpha   90.00
_cell.angle_beta   90.00
_cell.angle_gamma   90.00
#
_symmetry.space_group_name_H-M   'P 1'
#
loop_
_entity.id
_entity.type
_entity.pdbx_description
1 polymer ?
#
loop_
_entity_poly.entity_id
_entity_poly.type
_entity_poly.pdbx_seq_one_letter_code
_entity_poly.pdbx_strand_id
1 'polypeptide(L)'
;MFILLNPNLCHKYQNYARDLLVHFVRKTKSLYGEKYLTHNFHCLLHIADDVSTFGPLDNCSPFKFENYLQTFKKHIRKGSKPLQQVVKRITEQMETTLHEFKDSNLGSNIYHFGQHCNGPMLNLCDPFRQYT
;
A
#
# COMPACT_ATOMS: atom_id res chain seq x y z
N MET A 1 -21.22 0.94 10.53
CA MET A 1 -19.93 1.67 10.63
C MET A 1 -19.88 3.02 9.91
N PHE A 2 -20.75 3.31 8.93
CA PHE A 2 -20.73 4.58 8.17
C PHE A 2 -20.62 5.85 9.06
N ILE A 3 -21.37 5.88 10.16
CA ILE A 3 -21.37 7.02 11.11
C ILE A 3 -19.96 7.33 11.63
N LEU A 4 -19.20 6.31 12.05
CA LEU A 4 -17.88 6.47 12.67
C LEU A 4 -16.77 6.75 11.63
N LEU A 5 -17.01 6.48 10.36
CA LEU A 5 -16.07 6.73 9.26
C LEU A 5 -16.19 8.16 8.70
N ASN A 6 -17.36 8.79 8.81
CA ASN A 6 -17.61 10.09 8.22
C ASN A 6 -17.15 11.22 9.16
N PRO A 7 -16.24 12.12 8.73
CA PRO A 7 -15.72 13.20 9.58
C PRO A 7 -16.77 14.14 10.18
N ASN A 8 -17.89 14.34 9.48
CA ASN A 8 -18.95 15.23 9.93
C ASN A 8 -19.92 14.54 10.90
N LEU A 9 -19.97 13.21 10.89
CA LEU A 9 -20.94 12.42 11.66
C LEU A 9 -20.32 11.74 12.87
N CYS A 10 -19.03 11.41 12.81
CA CYS A 10 -18.36 10.55 13.79
C CYS A 10 -18.45 11.10 15.21
N HIS A 11 -18.17 12.39 15.41
CA HIS A 11 -18.29 13.05 16.70
C HIS A 11 -19.75 13.35 17.08
N LYS A 12 -20.56 13.80 16.11
CA LYS A 12 -21.97 14.19 16.34
C LYS A 12 -22.83 13.01 16.82
N TYR A 13 -22.60 11.83 16.26
CA TYR A 13 -23.40 10.63 16.51
C TYR A 13 -22.58 9.50 17.15
N GLN A 14 -21.47 9.82 17.81
CA GLN A 14 -20.58 8.84 18.46
C GLN A 14 -21.35 7.98 19.46
N ASN A 15 -22.11 8.62 20.36
CA ASN A 15 -22.89 7.92 21.39
C ASN A 15 -23.98 7.04 20.78
N TYR A 16 -24.67 7.55 19.77
CA TYR A 16 -25.67 6.79 19.05
C TYR A 16 -25.07 5.55 18.36
N ALA A 17 -23.91 5.69 17.72
CA ALA A 17 -23.21 4.57 17.12
C ALA A 17 -22.76 3.53 18.18
N ARG A 18 -22.32 3.98 19.37
CA ARG A 18 -22.01 3.09 20.50
C ARG A 18 -23.23 2.26 20.91
N ASP A 19 -24.39 2.90 21.07
CA ASP A 19 -25.62 2.23 21.46
C ASP A 19 -26.06 1.18 20.42
N LEU A 20 -25.92 1.50 19.13
CA LEU A 20 -26.19 0.55 18.04
C LEU A 20 -25.25 -0.67 18.08
N LEU A 21 -23.96 -0.47 18.36
CA LEU A 21 -22.98 -1.55 18.46
C LEU A 21 -23.24 -2.43 19.68
N VAL A 22 -23.53 -1.84 20.83
CA VAL A 22 -23.96 -2.57 22.04
C VAL A 22 -25.22 -3.38 21.76
N HIS A 23 -26.21 -2.78 21.10
CA HIS A 23 -27.44 -3.47 20.73
C HIS A 23 -27.16 -4.67 19.81
N PHE A 24 -26.32 -4.48 18.78
CA PHE A 24 -25.91 -5.54 17.86
C PHE A 24 -25.25 -6.70 18.60
N VAL A 25 -24.27 -6.45 19.47
CA VAL A 25 -23.59 -7.51 20.24
C VAL A 25 -24.57 -8.26 21.14
N ARG A 26 -25.46 -7.54 21.84
CA ARG A 26 -26.49 -8.14 22.70
C ARG A 26 -27.47 -9.01 21.91
N LYS A 27 -27.92 -8.56 20.74
CA LYS A 27 -28.82 -9.33 19.87
C LYS A 27 -28.13 -10.56 19.29
N THR A 28 -26.88 -10.44 18.84
CA THR A 28 -26.09 -11.59 18.38
C THR A 28 -25.94 -12.63 19.50
N LYS A 29 -25.65 -12.21 20.74
CA LYS A 29 -25.62 -13.10 21.91
C LYS A 29 -26.93 -13.87 22.08
N SER A 30 -28.05 -13.17 21.99
CA SER A 30 -29.39 -13.75 22.19
C SER A 30 -29.81 -14.69 21.06
N LEU A 31 -29.43 -14.41 19.82
CA LEU A 31 -29.87 -15.17 18.64
C LEU A 31 -29.01 -16.41 18.38
N TYR A 32 -27.68 -16.26 18.53
CA TYR A 32 -26.74 -17.32 18.15
C TYR A 32 -26.11 -18.00 19.37
N GLY A 33 -26.16 -17.37 20.54
CA GLY A 33 -25.54 -17.86 21.76
C GLY A 33 -24.12 -17.31 21.96
N GLU A 34 -23.68 -17.36 23.22
CA GLU A 34 -22.42 -16.77 23.67
C GLU A 34 -21.16 -17.38 23.03
N LYS A 35 -21.22 -18.65 22.62
CA LYS A 35 -20.11 -19.35 21.98
C LYS A 35 -19.61 -18.70 20.67
N TYR A 36 -20.42 -17.85 20.04
CA TYR A 36 -20.05 -17.13 18.81
C TYR A 36 -19.51 -15.72 19.08
N LEU A 37 -19.54 -15.24 20.33
CA LEU A 37 -18.95 -13.97 20.71
C LEU A 37 -17.45 -14.11 20.89
N THR A 38 -16.73 -13.96 19.79
CA THR A 38 -15.27 -13.90 19.80
C THR A 38 -14.77 -12.54 20.29
N HIS A 39 -13.45 -12.43 20.48
CA HIS A 39 -12.77 -11.18 20.83
C HIS A 39 -13.15 -9.99 19.93
N ASN A 40 -13.39 -10.24 18.63
CA ASN A 40 -13.77 -9.19 17.68
C ASN A 40 -15.07 -8.46 18.10
N PHE A 41 -16.03 -9.15 18.71
CA PHE A 41 -17.25 -8.52 19.21
C PHE A 41 -16.99 -7.60 20.40
N HIS A 42 -15.99 -7.90 21.22
CA HIS A 42 -15.56 -7.01 22.30
C HIS A 42 -14.93 -5.74 21.72
N CYS A 43 -14.08 -5.86 20.69
CA CYS A 43 -13.50 -4.70 20.02
C CYS A 43 -14.57 -3.78 19.43
N LEU A 44 -15.69 -4.32 18.92
CA LEU A 44 -16.81 -3.52 18.44
C LEU A 44 -17.44 -2.63 19.51
N LEU A 45 -17.35 -2.99 20.80
CA LEU A 45 -17.89 -2.16 21.88
C LEU A 45 -17.04 -0.92 22.13
N HIS A 46 -15.73 -1.01 21.88
CA HIS A 46 -14.75 0.05 22.13
C HIS A 46 -14.47 0.92 20.89
N ILE A 47 -14.80 0.45 19.69
CA ILE A 47 -14.46 1.16 18.45
C ILE A 47 -15.11 2.55 18.33
N ALA A 48 -16.21 2.79 19.05
CA ALA A 48 -16.81 4.11 19.12
C ALA A 48 -16.01 5.08 20.01
N ASP A 49 -15.23 4.58 20.96
CA ASP A 49 -14.36 5.36 21.85
C ASP A 49 -13.09 5.81 21.09
N ASP A 50 -12.59 4.98 20.17
CA ASP A 50 -11.45 5.30 19.30
C ASP A 50 -11.64 6.61 18.52
N VAL A 51 -12.89 6.97 18.21
CA VAL A 51 -13.20 8.24 17.52
C VAL A 51 -12.79 9.46 18.34
N SER A 52 -12.86 9.39 19.67
CA SER A 52 -12.43 10.49 20.53
C SER A 52 -10.91 10.67 20.52
N THR A 53 -10.14 9.61 20.27
CA THR A 53 -8.67 9.64 20.29
C THR A 53 -8.07 9.90 18.90
N PHE A 54 -8.60 9.26 17.86
CA PHE A 54 -8.01 9.25 16.52
C PHE A 54 -8.84 10.04 15.48
N GLY A 55 -10.04 10.49 15.85
CA GLY A 55 -11.00 11.09 14.92
C GLY A 55 -11.72 10.03 14.09
N PRO A 56 -12.11 10.32 12.84
CA PRO A 56 -12.78 9.35 11.98
C PRO A 56 -11.99 8.05 11.85
N LEU A 57 -12.66 6.89 11.86
CA LEU A 57 -11.98 5.59 11.85
C LEU A 57 -11.07 5.35 10.63
N ASP A 58 -11.23 6.11 9.54
CA ASP A 58 -10.31 6.05 8.39
C ASP A 58 -8.88 6.52 8.73
N ASN A 59 -8.73 7.33 9.78
CA ASN A 59 -7.43 7.82 10.24
C ASN A 59 -6.59 6.73 10.90
N CYS A 60 -7.23 5.79 11.60
CA CYS A 60 -6.57 4.67 12.27
C CYS A 60 -6.70 3.35 11.51
N SER A 61 -7.24 3.40 10.28
CA SER A 61 -7.46 2.21 9.47
C SER A 61 -6.15 1.62 8.91
N PRO A 62 -5.93 0.30 9.03
CA PRO A 62 -4.73 -0.35 8.47
C PRO A 62 -4.77 -0.47 6.94
N PHE A 63 -5.90 -0.20 6.28
CA PHE A 63 -6.05 -0.44 4.83
C PHE A 63 -5.01 0.28 3.97
N LYS A 64 -4.59 1.49 4.34
CA LYS A 64 -3.55 2.24 3.61
C LYS A 64 -2.21 1.49 3.65
N PHE A 65 -1.88 0.91 4.80
CA PHE A 65 -0.67 0.12 5.00
C PHE A 65 -0.77 -1.25 4.30
N GLU A 66 -1.91 -1.93 4.39
CA GLU A 66 -2.13 -3.21 3.71
C GLU A 66 -2.05 -3.08 2.18
N ASN A 67 -2.59 -1.99 1.63
CA ASN A 67 -2.47 -1.69 0.21
C ASN A 67 -1.01 -1.49 -0.19
N TYR A 68 -0.25 -0.74 0.62
CA TYR A 68 1.18 -0.52 0.37
C TYR A 68 2.03 -1.79 0.55
N LEU A 69 1.65 -2.71 1.44
CA LEU A 69 2.34 -3.98 1.65
C LEU A 69 2.41 -4.83 0.36
N GLN A 70 1.47 -4.66 -0.56
CA GLN A 70 1.54 -5.29 -1.88
C GLN A 70 2.79 -4.89 -2.67
N THR A 71 3.26 -3.64 -2.50
CA THR A 71 4.50 -3.15 -3.12
C THR A 71 5.70 -3.94 -2.61
N PHE A 72 5.81 -4.14 -1.29
CA PHE A 72 6.88 -4.96 -0.71
C PHE A 72 6.80 -6.42 -1.17
N LYS A 73 5.60 -6.99 -1.30
CA LYS A 73 5.43 -8.33 -1.85
C LYS A 73 5.96 -8.43 -3.28
N LYS A 74 5.75 -7.41 -4.12
CA LYS A 74 6.28 -7.38 -5.50
C LYS A 74 7.81 -7.26 -5.56
N HIS A 75 8.43 -6.68 -4.54
CA HIS A 75 9.90 -6.62 -4.42
C HIS A 75 10.52 -7.97 -4.05
N ILE A 76 9.75 -8.88 -3.44
CA ILE A 76 10.22 -10.21 -3.03
C ILE A 76 10.00 -11.20 -4.18
N ARG A 77 11.09 -11.73 -4.73
CA ARG A 77 11.04 -12.73 -5.83
C ARG A 77 11.06 -14.17 -5.32
N LYS A 78 11.78 -14.41 -4.22
CA LYS A 78 11.91 -15.74 -3.57
C LYS A 78 11.94 -15.58 -2.05
N GLY A 79 11.49 -16.59 -1.31
CA GLY A 79 11.40 -16.55 0.16
C GLY A 79 12.73 -16.44 0.92
N SER A 80 13.87 -16.45 0.23
CA SER A 80 15.19 -16.30 0.86
C SER A 80 15.55 -14.82 1.04
N LYS A 81 15.91 -14.41 2.26
CA LYS A 81 16.40 -13.05 2.57
C LYS A 81 15.43 -11.93 2.12
N PRO A 82 14.13 -11.98 2.49
CA PRO A 82 13.11 -11.06 1.98
C PRO A 82 13.40 -9.60 2.35
N LEU A 83 13.88 -9.33 3.57
CA LEU A 83 14.25 -7.99 4.00
C LEU A 83 15.36 -7.40 3.12
N GLN A 84 16.42 -8.16 2.86
CA GLN A 84 17.52 -7.72 2.02
C GLN A 84 17.06 -7.47 0.57
N GLN A 85 16.12 -8.27 0.05
CA GLN A 85 15.55 -8.04 -1.28
C GLN A 85 14.80 -6.71 -1.35
N VAL A 86 13.93 -6.44 -0.36
CA VAL A 86 13.16 -5.19 -0.28
C VAL A 86 14.09 -3.99 -0.16
N VAL A 87 15.07 -4.03 0.75
CA VAL A 87 16.01 -2.91 0.96
C VAL A 87 16.78 -2.60 -0.33
N LYS A 88 17.40 -3.60 -0.96
CA LYS A 88 18.15 -3.41 -2.20
C LYS A 88 17.29 -2.79 -3.31
N ARG A 89 16.06 -3.29 -3.46
CA ARG A 89 15.12 -2.82 -4.48
C ARG A 89 14.67 -1.37 -4.25
N ILE A 90 14.45 -0.97 -3.00
CA ILE A 90 14.14 0.41 -2.64
C ILE A 90 15.34 1.32 -2.95
N THR A 91 16.56 0.89 -2.62
CA THR A 91 17.79 1.64 -2.93
C THR A 91 17.96 1.84 -4.44
N GLU A 92 17.80 0.78 -5.24
CA GLU A 92 17.84 0.88 -6.71
C GLU A 92 16.83 1.90 -7.25
N GLN A 93 15.60 1.89 -6.73
CA GLN A 93 14.55 2.82 -7.15
C GLN A 93 14.89 4.27 -6.80
N MET A 94 15.43 4.52 -5.61
CA MET A 94 15.87 5.86 -5.18
C MET A 94 16.99 6.40 -6.07
N GLU A 95 17.99 5.57 -6.38
CA GLU A 95 19.10 5.94 -7.25
C GLU A 95 18.64 6.28 -8.68
N THR A 96 17.71 5.48 -9.23
CA THR A 96 17.16 5.69 -10.58
C THR A 96 16.42 7.03 -10.67
N THR A 97 15.55 7.32 -9.70
CA THR A 97 14.78 8.56 -9.66
C THR A 97 15.70 9.79 -9.57
N LEU A 98 16.79 9.72 -8.79
CA LEU A 98 17.78 10.80 -8.72
C LEU A 98 18.49 11.06 -10.05
N HIS A 99 18.68 10.04 -10.88
CA HIS A 99 19.29 10.18 -12.20
C HIS A 99 18.34 10.90 -13.18
N GLU A 100 17.06 10.56 -13.18
CA GLU A 100 16.03 11.20 -14.02
C GLU A 100 15.89 12.72 -13.74
N PHE A 101 16.06 13.14 -12.47
CA PHE A 101 16.09 14.56 -12.09
C PHE A 101 17.36 15.32 -12.52
N LYS A 102 18.47 14.61 -12.73
CA LYS A 102 19.71 15.20 -13.25
C LYS A 102 19.65 15.37 -14.77
N ASP A 103 19.11 14.37 -15.48
CA ASP A 103 19.00 14.41 -16.95
C ASP A 103 18.00 15.46 -17.42
N SER A 104 16.93 15.73 -16.66
CA SER A 104 15.96 16.79 -16.97
C SER A 104 16.52 18.23 -16.82
N ASN A 105 17.65 18.40 -16.14
CA ASN A 105 18.40 19.67 -16.10
C ASN A 105 19.52 19.75 -17.14
N LEU A 106 19.82 18.65 -17.83
CA LEU A 106 20.71 18.64 -18.97
C LEU A 106 19.82 18.76 -20.22
N GLY A 107 19.67 19.99 -20.72
CA GLY A 107 19.24 20.23 -22.09
C GLY A 107 20.30 19.68 -23.05
N SER A 108 20.47 18.37 -23.12
CA SER A 108 21.35 17.70 -24.05
C SER A 108 20.48 17.04 -25.10
N ASN A 109 20.39 17.69 -26.25
CA ASN A 109 20.07 17.04 -27.51
C ASN A 109 20.78 15.69 -27.55
N ILE A 110 19.99 14.61 -27.52
CA ILE A 110 20.49 13.28 -27.86
C ILE A 110 20.83 13.36 -29.35
N TYR A 111 22.10 13.61 -29.67
CA TYR A 111 22.57 13.47 -31.03
C TYR A 111 22.74 11.97 -31.29
N HIS A 112 21.92 11.41 -32.18
CA HIS A 112 22.15 10.08 -32.73
C HIS A 112 23.49 10.11 -33.48
N PHE A 113 24.55 9.61 -32.84
CA PHE A 113 25.88 9.58 -33.43
C PHE A 113 26.02 8.40 -34.38
N GLY A 114 25.47 8.54 -35.59
CA GLY A 114 25.86 7.79 -36.78
C GLY A 114 25.67 6.27 -36.76
N GLN A 115 25.68 5.69 -37.96
CA GLN A 115 25.58 4.24 -38.15
C GLN A 115 26.78 3.52 -37.50
N HIS A 116 26.53 2.49 -36.69
CA HIS A 116 27.60 1.67 -36.09
C HIS A 116 27.35 0.17 -36.29
N CYS A 117 28.39 -0.65 -36.06
CA CYS A 117 28.34 -2.11 -36.19
C CYS A 117 28.95 -2.85 -34.98
N ASN A 118 29.26 -2.16 -33.88
CA ASN A 118 30.01 -2.72 -32.74
C ASN A 118 29.14 -3.21 -31.57
N GLY A 119 27.81 -3.35 -31.76
CA GLY A 119 26.94 -3.93 -30.75
C GLY A 119 27.12 -5.44 -30.64
N PRO A 120 26.87 -6.05 -29.46
CA PRO A 120 26.98 -7.50 -29.28
C PRO A 120 26.02 -8.23 -30.24
N MET A 121 26.58 -9.05 -31.12
CA MET A 121 25.85 -9.85 -32.11
C MET A 121 25.83 -11.31 -31.67
N LEU A 122 24.71 -12.01 -31.93
CA LEU A 122 24.68 -13.47 -31.87
C LEU A 122 25.55 -14.00 -33.01
N ASN A 123 26.50 -14.89 -32.70
CA ASN A 123 27.58 -15.40 -33.59
C ASN A 123 27.14 -16.06 -34.92
N LEU A 124 25.86 -15.98 -35.29
CA LEU A 124 25.25 -16.63 -36.46
C LEU A 124 24.57 -15.63 -37.43
N CYS A 125 24.65 -14.32 -37.18
CA CYS A 125 24.11 -13.30 -38.08
C CYS A 125 25.23 -12.48 -38.73
N ASP A 126 25.13 -12.27 -40.05
CA ASP A 126 25.92 -11.25 -40.76
C ASP A 126 25.74 -9.88 -40.11
N PRO A 127 26.75 -8.99 -40.14
CA PRO A 127 26.70 -7.66 -39.53
C PRO A 127 25.61 -6.79 -40.17
N PHE A 128 24.39 -6.88 -39.66
CA PHE A 128 23.30 -5.99 -40.01
C PHE A 128 23.59 -4.58 -39.49
N ARG A 129 23.17 -3.56 -40.25
CA ARG A 129 23.26 -2.15 -39.83
C ARG A 129 22.52 -1.97 -38.51
N GLN A 130 23.22 -1.53 -37.48
CA GLN A 130 22.63 -1.14 -36.21
C GLN A 130 22.44 0.39 -36.20
N TYR A 131 21.32 0.83 -35.65
CA TYR A 131 20.98 2.23 -35.46
C TYR A 131 20.60 2.42 -33.99
N THR A 132 21.24 3.39 -33.31
CA THR A 132 20.86 3.87 -31.97
C THR A 132 20.31 5.27 -32.05
#